data_AF-R6ZKR0-F1
#
_entry.id   AF-R6ZKR0-F1
#
_cell.length_a   1.000
_cell.length_b   1.000
_cell.length_c   1.000
_cell.angle_alpha   90.00
_cell.angle_beta   90.00
_cell.angle_gamma   90.00
#
_symmetry.space_group_name_H-M   'P 1'
#
loop_
_entity.id
_entity.type
_entity.pdbx_description
1 polymer ?
#
loop_
_entity_poly.entity_id
_entity_poly.type
_entity_poly.pdbx_seq_one_letter_code
_entity_poly.pdbx_strand_id
1 'polypeptide(L)' 'MSYAKPIHGMWPIERYVDLLMGEIPRLTDDAEGYGPRGREYIAHVSIPEAVQTAFEELKAVYGNKTREANPLYASK' A
#
# COMPACT_ATOMS: atom_id res chain seq x y z
N MET A 1 8.63 -17.37 1.35
CA MET A 1 8.43 -17.01 -0.07
C MET A 1 9.73 -16.42 -0.61
N SER A 2 9.99 -16.47 -1.91
CA SER A 2 11.18 -15.88 -2.52
C SER A 2 10.84 -15.28 -3.87
N TYR A 3 11.61 -14.29 -4.32
CA TYR A 3 11.46 -13.75 -5.66
C TYR A 3 11.88 -14.79 -6.69
N ALA A 4 11.17 -14.83 -7.83
CA ALA A 4 11.51 -15.70 -8.95
C ALA A 4 12.92 -15.42 -9.52
N LYS A 5 13.42 -14.19 -9.33
CA LYS A 5 14.79 -13.80 -9.67
C LYS A 5 15.43 -13.12 -8.46
N PRO A 6 16.65 -13.51 -8.06
CA PRO A 6 17.39 -12.80 -7.03
C PRO A 6 17.83 -11.44 -7.59
N ILE A 7 17.25 -10.38 -7.05
CA ILE A 7 17.61 -8.99 -7.39
C ILE A 7 18.41 -8.44 -6.21
N HIS A 8 19.64 -8.03 -6.47
CA HIS A 8 20.51 -7.47 -5.43
C HIS A 8 19.88 -6.18 -4.87
N GLY A 9 19.86 -6.06 -3.54
CA GLY A 9 19.28 -4.90 -2.84
C GLY A 9 17.75 -4.93 -2.69
N MET A 10 17.05 -5.97 -3.17
CA MET A 10 15.62 -6.09 -2.91
C MET A 10 15.33 -6.37 -1.44
N TRP A 11 14.20 -5.84 -0.98
CA TRP A 11 13.70 -6.11 0.36
C TRP A 11 13.36 -7.59 0.52
N PRO A 12 13.51 -8.17 1.72
CA PRO A 12 12.89 -9.44 2.06
C PRO A 12 11.41 -9.44 1.68
N ILE A 13 10.90 -10.59 1.23
CA ILE A 13 9.53 -10.67 0.71
C ILE A 13 8.48 -10.23 1.74
N GLU A 14 8.69 -10.51 3.04
CA GLU A 14 7.77 -10.06 4.07
C GLU A 14 7.69 -8.53 4.13
N ARG A 15 8.86 -7.87 4.05
CA ARG A 15 8.94 -6.40 4.06
C ARG A 15 8.32 -5.79 2.81
N TYR A 16 8.50 -6.41 1.65
CA TYR A 16 7.87 -5.96 0.41
C TYR A 16 6.34 -6.06 0.48
N VAL A 17 5.81 -7.18 0.96
CA VAL A 17 4.36 -7.36 1.15
C VAL A 17 3.81 -6.33 2.13
N ASP A 18 4.49 -6.09 3.26
CA ASP A 18 4.06 -5.08 4.23
C ASP A 18 4.03 -3.65 3.64
N LEU A 19 4.95 -3.31 2.74
CA LEU A 19 4.93 -2.03 2.03
C LEU A 19 3.77 -1.96 1.02
N LEU A 20 3.62 -3.01 0.20
CA LEU A 20 2.57 -3.09 -0.82
C LEU A 20 1.17 -2.94 -0.21
N MET A 21 0.92 -3.62 0.92
CA MET A 21 -0.38 -3.56 1.61
C MET A 21 -0.70 -2.18 2.19
N GLY A 22 0.32 -1.34 2.43
CA GLY A 22 0.15 0.02 2.91
C GLY A 22 0.02 1.07 1.80
N GLU A 23 0.49 0.79 0.59
CA GLU A 23 0.46 1.77 -0.51
C GLU A 23 -0.86 1.79 -1.28
N ILE A 24 -1.48 0.63 -1.55
CA ILE A 24 -2.74 0.59 -2.32
C ILE A 24 -3.85 1.44 -1.68
N PRO A 25 -4.09 1.41 -0.35
CA PRO A 25 -5.08 2.29 0.28
C PRO A 25 -4.77 3.78 0.13
N ARG A 26 -3.49 4.16 0.04
CA ARG A 26 -3.08 5.56 -0.15
C ARG A 26 -3.35 6.03 -1.56
N LEU A 27 -3.27 5.14 -2.55
CA LEU A 27 -3.55 5.46 -3.95
C LEU A 27 -5.06 5.56 -4.23
N THR A 28 -5.89 4.94 -3.41
CA THR A 28 -7.35 5.05 -3.53
C THR A 28 -7.76 6.52 -3.36
N ASP A 29 -8.61 7.02 -4.25
CA ASP A 29 -9.14 8.38 -4.11
C ASP A 29 -10.44 8.38 -3.29
N ASP A 30 -10.31 8.03 -2.01
CA ASP A 30 -11.38 8.08 -1.01
C ASP A 30 -10.96 8.95 0.18
N ALA A 31 -11.79 9.01 1.23
CA ALA A 31 -11.57 9.87 2.39
C ALA A 31 -10.28 9.56 3.17
N GLU A 32 -9.80 8.31 3.13
CA GLU A 32 -8.60 7.87 3.84
C GLU A 32 -7.35 7.85 2.93
N GLY A 33 -7.57 7.92 1.62
CA GLY A 33 -6.53 7.95 0.62
C GLY A 33 -5.85 9.31 0.43
N TYR A 34 -4.81 9.33 -0.40
CA TYR A 34 -3.98 10.52 -0.62
C TYR A 34 -4.47 11.36 -1.80
N GLY A 35 -5.49 10.90 -2.53
CA GLY A 35 -6.07 11.64 -3.65
C GLY A 35 -6.84 12.89 -3.21
N PRO A 36 -7.37 13.65 -4.19
CA PRO A 36 -8.15 14.87 -3.96
C PRO A 36 -9.36 14.69 -3.03
N ARG A 37 -9.90 13.48 -2.92
CA ARG A 37 -11.07 13.19 -2.06
C ARG A 37 -10.71 12.86 -0.61
N GLY A 38 -9.42 12.73 -0.30
CA GLY A 38 -8.91 12.42 1.03
C GLY A 38 -7.95 13.48 1.53
N ARG A 39 -6.65 13.18 1.49
CA ARG A 39 -5.58 14.04 2.03
C ARG A 39 -5.01 15.07 1.05
N GLU A 40 -5.42 15.04 -0.23
CA GLU A 40 -4.93 15.95 -1.28
C GLU A 40 -3.40 15.98 -1.46
N TYR A 41 -2.70 14.88 -1.12
CA TYR A 41 -1.25 14.78 -1.28
C TYR A 41 -0.83 14.39 -2.70
N ILE A 42 -1.68 13.66 -3.42
CA ILE A 42 -1.45 13.24 -4.80
C ILE A 42 -2.66 13.55 -5.69
N ALA A 43 -2.45 13.60 -7.00
CA ALA A 43 -3.55 13.69 -7.97
C ALA A 43 -4.40 12.41 -7.96
N HIS A 44 -5.64 12.51 -8.44
CA HIS A 44 -6.53 11.36 -8.58
C HIS A 44 -5.86 10.23 -9.37
N VAL A 45 -5.90 9.01 -8.83
CA VAL A 45 -5.44 7.79 -9.49
C VAL A 45 -6.63 6.87 -9.70
N SER A 46 -6.91 6.52 -10.95
CA SER A 46 -7.89 5.48 -11.28
C SER A 46 -7.23 4.11 -11.17
N ILE A 47 -7.47 3.41 -10.06
CA ILE A 47 -6.96 2.05 -9.85
C ILE A 47 -7.78 1.08 -10.72
N PRO A 48 -7.15 0.27 -11.61
CA PRO A 48 -7.87 -0.73 -12.39
C PRO A 48 -8.56 -1.77 -11.49
N GLU A 49 -9.74 -2.22 -11.89
CA GLU A 49 -10.54 -3.20 -11.13
C GLU A 49 -9.73 -4.45 -10.75
N ALA A 50 -8.96 -5.00 -11.70
CA ALA A 50 -8.12 -6.17 -11.45
C ALA A 50 -7.08 -5.97 -10.33
N VAL A 51 -6.55 -4.74 -10.18
CA VAL A 51 -5.61 -4.41 -9.10
C VAL A 51 -6.35 -4.32 -7.77
N GLN A 52 -7.55 -3.76 -7.78
CA GLN A 52 -8.39 -3.64 -6.58
C GLN A 52 -8.87 -5.02 -6.09
N THR A 53 -9.29 -5.90 -7.00
CA THR A 53 -9.65 -7.29 -6.68
C THR A 53 -8.45 -8.04 -6.08
N ALA A 54 -7.28 -7.97 -6.72
CA ALA A 54 -6.08 -8.61 -6.19
C ALA A 54 -5.70 -8.08 -4.80
N PHE A 55 -5.89 -6.78 -4.55
CA PHE A 55 -5.65 -6.19 -3.23
C PHE A 55 -6.62 -6.71 -2.17
N GLU A 56 -7.92 -6.80 -2.46
CA GLU A 56 -8.90 -7.34 -1.51
C GLU A 56 -8.66 -8.82 -1.21
N GLU A 57 -8.24 -9.62 -2.20
CA GLU A 57 -7.82 -11.01 -1.97
C GLU A 57 -6.61 -11.09 -1.03
N LEU A 58 -5.59 -10.25 -1.26
CA LEU A 58 -4.41 -10.20 -0.41
C LEU A 58 -4.74 -9.68 1.00
N LYS A 59 -5.68 -8.75 1.13
CA LYS A 59 -6.14 -8.21 2.41
C LYS A 59 -6.80 -9.29 3.28
N ALA A 60 -7.49 -10.26 2.68
CA ALA A 60 -8.04 -11.41 3.42
C ALA A 60 -6.94 -12.31 4.01
N VAL A 61 -5.78 -12.40 3.37
CA VAL A 61 -4.66 -13.26 3.78
C VAL A 61 -3.71 -12.54 4.75
N TYR A 62 -3.37 -11.29 4.45
CA TYR A 62 -2.38 -10.51 5.20
C TYR A 62 -3.00 -9.54 6.23
N GLY A 63 -4.33 -9.42 6.26
CA GLY A 63 -5.08 -8.56 7.18
C GLY A 63 -4.91 -7.07 6.90
N ASN A 64 -5.43 -6.24 7.82
CA ASN A 64 -5.17 -4.80 7.84
C ASN A 64 -3.75 -4.52 8.35
N LYS A 65 -2.72 -5.07 7.69
CA LYS A 65 -1.32 -4.62 7.88
C LYS A 65 -1.15 -3.22 7.28
N THR A 66 -1.99 -2.29 7.70
CA THR A 66 -1.76 -0.86 7.56
C THR A 66 -0.59 -0.55 8.47
N ARG A 67 0.57 -0.33 7.86
CA ARG A 67 1.74 0.22 8.54
C ARG A 67 1.28 1.44 9.34
N GLU A 68 1.28 1.34 10.67
CA GLU A 68 1.10 2.51 11.51
C GLU A 68 2.21 3.51 11.15
N ALA A 69 1.81 4.75 10.85
CA ALA A 69 2.78 5.80 10.60
C ALA A 69 3.64 5.94 11.86
N ASN A 70 4.98 5.90 11.70
CA ASN A 70 5.87 6.03 12.83
C ASN A 70 5.62 7.40 13.48
N PRO A 71 5.15 7.45 14.75
CA PRO A 71 4.74 8.70 15.39
C PRO A 71 5.90 9.68 15.56
N LEU A 72 7.14 9.22 15.52
CA LEU A 72 8.35 10.08 15.56
C LEU A 72 8.45 11.05 14.38
N TYR A 73 7.75 10.78 13.27
CA TYR A 73 7.74 11.62 12.07
C TYR A 73 6.36 12.22 11.79
N ALA A 74 5.43 12.15 12.74
CA ALA A 74 4.16 12.88 12.63
C ALA A 74 4.47 14.39 12.65
N SER A 75 4.04 15.11 11.60
CA SER A 75 4.10 16.57 11.59
C SER A 75 3.23 17.14 12.72
N LYS A 76 3.75 18.19 13.38
CA LYS A 76 3.15 18.83 14.55
C LYS A 76 2.00 19.75 14.19
#